data_AF-A0A6Y4B568-F1
#
_entry.id   AF-A0A6Y4B568-F1
#
_cell.length_a   1.000
_cell.length_b   1.000
_cell.length_c   1.000
_cell.angle_alpha   90.00
_cell.angle_beta   90.00
_cell.angle_gamma   90.00
#
_symmetry.space_group_name_H-M   'P 1'
#
loop_
_entity.id
_entity.type
_entity.pdbx_description
1 polymer ?
#
loop_
_entity_poly.entity_id
_entity_poly.type
_entity_poly.pdbx_seq_one_letter_code
_entity_poly.pdbx_strand_id
1 'polypeptide(L)'
;MLYVRNSQLKIDNKAILTAGSQVVSQLDNSHIIVSGNSKLNTNTLVLNANTNSTMLVSGGSEVIANTFFMSSADDYKSSYIKIDGADSRLNVSDAYLGYIGNASLVVSNGGEVNVRNEIELAERAGQNATITIGGLDESAPEAPGYVNASEIVFKSGTGEIRFNHTSDNYDFSTPISGMGDLTFINGTTNLTGDNKKMSGKVNVGAGSILNVLNDNALGDSSV
;
A
#
# COMPACT_ATOMS: atom_id res chain seq x y z
N MET A 1 23.88 -3.53 -5.86
CA MET A 1 22.81 -2.99 -4.97
C MET A 1 22.95 -1.49 -4.95
N LEU A 2 21.83 -0.76 -4.95
CA LEU A 2 21.78 0.69 -4.87
C LEU A 2 21.20 1.08 -3.50
N TYR A 3 21.88 1.99 -2.81
CA TYR A 3 21.45 2.50 -1.52
C TYR A 3 21.13 3.98 -1.61
N VAL A 4 19.94 4.36 -1.14
CA VAL A 4 19.53 5.74 -0.90
C VAL A 4 19.58 5.96 0.60
N ARG A 5 20.43 6.87 1.05
CA ARG A 5 20.78 7.07 2.46
C ARG A 5 20.93 8.55 2.77
N ASN A 6 20.08 9.09 3.63
CA ASN A 6 20.04 10.51 3.97
C ASN A 6 20.05 11.40 2.71
N SER A 7 19.35 10.94 1.67
CA SER A 7 19.44 11.50 0.32
C SER A 7 18.21 11.19 -0.50
N GLN A 8 18.14 11.81 -1.68
CA GLN A 8 17.07 11.59 -2.63
C GLN A 8 17.59 10.91 -3.89
N LEU A 9 16.90 9.87 -4.34
CA LEU A 9 17.01 9.32 -5.69
C LEU A 9 15.82 9.81 -6.50
N LYS A 10 16.09 10.59 -7.56
CA LYS A 10 15.06 11.02 -8.50
C LYS A 10 15.29 10.35 -9.86
N ILE A 11 14.27 9.69 -10.37
CA ILE A 11 14.20 9.11 -11.70
C ILE A 11 13.06 9.83 -12.43
N ASP A 12 13.39 10.77 -13.30
CA ASP A 12 12.39 11.61 -13.98
C ASP A 12 12.63 11.71 -15.49
N ASN A 13 11.73 12.41 -16.20
CA ASN A 13 11.89 12.77 -17.61
C ASN A 13 12.15 11.54 -18.51
N LYS A 14 11.33 10.50 -18.35
CA LYS A 14 11.40 9.23 -19.10
C LYS A 14 12.69 8.43 -18.85
N ALA A 15 13.36 8.67 -17.73
CA ALA A 15 14.55 7.90 -17.37
C ALA A 15 14.20 6.46 -17.01
N ILE A 16 15.15 5.56 -17.27
CA ILE A 16 15.07 4.15 -16.85
C ILE A 16 16.27 3.86 -15.99
N LEU A 17 16.03 3.44 -14.75
CA LEU A 17 17.05 2.91 -13.85
C LEU A 17 16.85 1.42 -13.67
N THR A 18 17.91 0.64 -13.87
CA THR A 18 17.91 -0.80 -13.61
C THR A 18 18.99 -1.15 -12.60
N ALA A 19 18.60 -1.70 -11.46
CA ALA A 19 19.49 -2.18 -10.41
C ALA A 19 19.29 -3.71 -10.26
N GLY A 20 20.19 -4.50 -10.85
CA GLY A 20 19.97 -5.95 -11.00
C GLY A 20 19.84 -6.80 -9.73
N SER A 21 19.98 -6.23 -8.52
CA SER A 21 19.88 -6.98 -7.27
C SER A 21 18.92 -6.31 -6.30
N GLN A 22 19.26 -5.14 -5.78
CA GLN A 22 18.40 -4.46 -4.81
C GLN A 22 18.49 -2.94 -4.96
N VAL A 23 17.37 -2.28 -4.67
CA VAL A 23 17.29 -0.86 -4.34
C VAL A 23 16.78 -0.77 -2.91
N VAL A 24 17.53 -0.08 -2.07
CA VAL A 24 17.24 0.03 -0.66
C VAL A 24 17.24 1.50 -0.27
N SER A 25 16.08 2.02 0.14
CA SER A 25 15.98 3.27 0.88
C SER A 25 16.19 2.95 2.36
N GLN A 26 17.18 3.57 2.99
CA GLN A 26 17.43 3.36 4.42
C GLN A 26 18.05 4.55 5.12
N LEU A 27 17.88 4.60 6.44
CA LEU A 27 18.19 5.77 7.28
C LEU A 27 17.21 6.94 7.06
N ASP A 28 17.30 7.90 7.98
CA ASP A 28 16.48 9.10 8.08
C ASP A 28 16.47 9.88 6.76
N ASN A 29 15.30 10.40 6.36
CA ASN A 29 15.15 11.33 5.23
C ASN A 29 15.66 10.77 3.88
N SER A 30 15.41 9.49 3.63
CA SER A 30 15.72 8.86 2.35
C SER A 30 14.47 8.82 1.46
N HIS A 31 14.56 9.39 0.26
CA HIS A 31 13.41 9.59 -0.61
C HIS A 31 13.66 9.05 -2.01
N ILE A 32 12.79 8.17 -2.50
CA ILE A 32 12.80 7.71 -3.90
C ILE A 32 11.63 8.36 -4.62
N ILE A 33 11.89 9.04 -5.74
CA ILE A 33 10.86 9.63 -6.58
C ILE A 33 11.03 9.07 -8.00
N VAL A 34 9.97 8.43 -8.50
CA VAL A 34 9.89 7.93 -9.88
C VAL A 34 8.74 8.66 -10.56
N SER A 35 9.05 9.58 -11.47
CA SER A 35 8.06 10.47 -12.06
C SER A 35 8.28 10.75 -13.55
N GLY A 36 7.30 11.36 -14.22
CA GLY A 36 7.45 11.81 -15.61
C GLY A 36 7.67 10.66 -16.60
N ASN A 37 6.82 9.63 -16.55
CA ASN A 37 6.86 8.42 -17.38
C ASN A 37 8.19 7.65 -17.27
N SER A 38 8.76 7.60 -16.07
CA SER A 38 10.05 6.95 -15.82
C SER A 38 9.87 5.51 -15.31
N LYS A 39 10.96 4.74 -15.32
CA LYS A 39 10.95 3.35 -14.85
C LYS A 39 12.07 3.04 -13.87
N LEU A 40 11.73 2.31 -12.82
CA LEU A 40 12.69 1.67 -11.92
C LEU A 40 12.54 0.15 -11.98
N ASN A 41 13.60 -0.56 -12.35
CA ASN A 41 13.66 -2.02 -12.36
C ASN A 41 14.66 -2.50 -11.30
N THR A 42 14.24 -3.40 -10.42
CA THR A 42 15.12 -4.06 -9.46
C THR A 42 14.68 -5.48 -9.20
N ASN A 43 15.52 -6.35 -8.63
CA ASN A 43 15.03 -7.64 -8.15
C ASN A 43 14.31 -7.49 -6.81
N THR A 44 14.91 -6.77 -5.86
CA THR A 44 14.27 -6.46 -4.57
C THR A 44 14.18 -4.95 -4.38
N LEU A 45 13.02 -4.47 -3.93
CA LEU A 45 12.84 -3.11 -3.46
C LEU A 45 12.63 -3.16 -1.95
N VAL A 46 13.44 -2.40 -1.21
CA VAL A 46 13.33 -2.31 0.25
C VAL A 46 13.19 -0.84 0.64
N LEU A 47 12.11 -0.51 1.34
CA LEU A 47 11.99 0.74 2.08
C LEU A 47 12.18 0.39 3.55
N ASN A 48 13.38 0.62 4.06
CA ASN A 48 13.77 0.30 5.42
C ASN A 48 14.08 1.57 6.21
N ALA A 49 13.08 2.13 6.85
CA ALA A 49 13.25 3.29 7.70
C ALA A 49 13.90 2.88 9.03
N ASN A 50 15.18 3.22 9.28
CA ASN A 50 15.52 3.54 10.67
C ASN A 50 14.60 4.69 11.13
N THR A 51 14.31 5.66 10.24
CA THR A 51 13.19 6.61 10.35
C THR A 51 12.81 7.15 8.94
N ASN A 52 11.52 7.39 8.63
CA ASN A 52 11.02 8.19 7.48
C ASN A 52 11.60 7.94 6.07
N SER A 53 11.69 6.68 5.60
CA SER A 53 11.94 6.42 4.18
C SER A 53 10.64 6.56 3.39
N THR A 54 10.66 7.39 2.35
CA THR A 54 9.49 7.57 1.48
C THR A 54 9.76 7.16 0.04
N MET A 55 8.70 6.74 -0.64
CA MET A 55 8.70 6.59 -2.07
C MET A 55 7.46 7.23 -2.70
N LEU A 56 7.65 7.92 -3.82
CA LEU A 56 6.56 8.43 -4.65
C LEU A 56 6.71 7.88 -6.06
N VAL A 57 5.64 7.29 -6.58
CA VAL A 57 5.52 6.88 -7.97
C VAL A 57 4.38 7.66 -8.58
N SER A 58 4.67 8.49 -9.59
CA SER A 58 3.66 9.37 -10.17
C SER A 58 3.89 9.70 -11.64
N GLY A 59 2.93 10.39 -12.26
CA GLY A 59 3.04 10.92 -13.62
C GLY A 59 3.31 9.83 -14.66
N GLY A 60 2.56 8.72 -14.61
CA GLY A 60 2.65 7.62 -15.58
C GLY A 60 3.88 6.73 -15.41
N SER A 61 4.51 6.75 -14.22
CA SER A 61 5.77 6.05 -13.99
C SER A 61 5.57 4.65 -13.43
N GLU A 62 6.55 3.78 -13.64
CA GLU A 62 6.43 2.36 -13.29
C GLU A 62 7.62 1.89 -12.45
N VAL A 63 7.33 1.16 -11.39
CA VAL A 63 8.34 0.48 -10.57
C VAL A 63 8.09 -1.01 -10.66
N ILE A 64 9.13 -1.75 -11.02
CA ILE A 64 9.09 -3.20 -11.20
C ILE A 64 10.09 -3.83 -10.24
N ALA A 65 9.61 -4.75 -9.40
CA ALA A 65 10.46 -5.59 -8.56
C ALA A 65 9.94 -7.03 -8.50
N ASN A 66 10.79 -8.00 -8.15
CA ASN A 66 10.27 -9.33 -7.77
C ASN A 66 9.65 -9.26 -6.38
N THR A 67 10.38 -8.71 -5.42
CA THR A 67 9.90 -8.63 -4.02
C THR A 67 9.97 -7.20 -3.50
N PHE A 68 8.93 -6.79 -2.79
CA PHE A 68 8.85 -5.51 -2.10
C PHE A 68 8.75 -5.70 -0.59
N PHE A 69 9.65 -5.04 0.14
CA PHE A 69 9.65 -5.00 1.60
C PHE A 69 9.49 -3.56 2.08
N MET A 70 8.53 -3.35 2.97
CA MET A 70 8.46 -2.16 3.82
C MET A 70 8.75 -2.55 5.25
N SER A 71 9.76 -1.91 5.81
CA SER A 71 10.15 -2.10 7.21
C SER A 71 10.52 -0.79 7.89
N SER A 72 10.36 -0.72 9.21
CA SER A 72 10.99 0.24 10.09
C SER A 72 11.68 -0.47 11.27
N ALA A 73 12.77 0.10 11.78
CA ALA A 73 13.42 -0.40 13.00
C ALA A 73 12.96 0.33 14.28
N ASP A 74 12.08 1.32 14.14
CA ASP A 74 11.57 2.17 15.22
C ASP A 74 10.04 2.07 15.28
N ASP A 75 9.51 1.61 16.41
CA ASP A 75 8.07 1.38 16.64
C ASP A 75 7.22 2.65 16.47
N TYR A 76 7.83 3.84 16.47
CA TYR A 76 7.14 5.12 16.29
C TYR A 76 7.15 5.63 14.86
N LYS A 77 7.75 4.90 13.91
CA LYS A 77 7.99 5.41 12.56
C LYS A 77 7.57 4.41 11.51
N SER A 78 7.15 4.95 10.37
CA SER A 78 6.62 4.15 9.26
C SER A 78 7.43 4.39 8.00
N SER A 79 7.75 3.32 7.28
CA SER A 79 8.08 3.45 5.86
C SER A 79 6.81 3.85 5.10
N TYR A 80 6.95 4.78 4.15
CA TYR A 80 5.81 5.35 3.43
C TYR A 80 5.99 5.22 1.92
N ILE A 81 4.94 4.83 1.21
CA ILE A 81 4.92 4.87 -0.25
C ILE A 81 3.58 5.42 -0.73
N LYS A 82 3.62 6.34 -1.70
CA LYS A 82 2.44 6.82 -2.42
C LYS A 82 2.56 6.44 -3.90
N ILE A 83 1.54 5.76 -4.42
CA ILE A 83 1.36 5.53 -5.86
C ILE A 83 0.22 6.45 -6.30
N ASP A 84 0.56 7.47 -7.07
CA ASP A 84 -0.33 8.60 -7.32
C ASP A 84 -0.48 8.92 -8.81
N GLY A 85 -1.72 8.96 -9.28
CA GLY A 85 -2.06 9.38 -10.63
C GLY A 85 -2.15 8.22 -11.62
N ALA A 86 -3.03 8.39 -12.61
CA ALA A 86 -3.23 7.44 -13.70
C ALA A 86 -1.91 6.97 -14.33
N ASP A 87 -1.87 5.69 -14.70
CA ASP A 87 -0.72 4.99 -15.26
C ASP A 87 0.52 4.92 -14.36
N SER A 88 0.44 5.36 -13.11
CA SER A 88 1.52 5.19 -12.14
C SER A 88 1.37 3.85 -11.44
N ARG A 89 2.40 3.01 -11.51
CA ARG A 89 2.28 1.58 -11.15
C ARG A 89 3.43 1.09 -10.29
N LEU A 90 3.10 0.26 -9.29
CA LEU A 90 4.02 -0.65 -8.63
C LEU A 90 3.67 -2.09 -9.04
N ASN A 91 4.56 -2.76 -9.75
CA ASN A 91 4.39 -4.13 -10.23
C ASN A 91 5.37 -5.05 -9.52
N VAL A 92 4.88 -5.96 -8.68
CA VAL A 92 5.71 -6.89 -7.89
C VAL A 92 5.17 -8.31 -7.88
N SER A 93 6.01 -9.30 -7.57
CA SER A 93 5.52 -10.67 -7.33
C SER A 93 4.92 -10.82 -5.93
N ASP A 94 5.65 -10.36 -4.91
CA ASP A 94 5.28 -10.48 -3.50
C ASP A 94 5.53 -9.15 -2.77
N ALA A 95 4.66 -8.81 -1.83
CA ALA A 95 4.76 -7.59 -1.05
C ALA A 95 4.58 -7.85 0.45
N TYR A 96 5.54 -7.36 1.25
CA TYR A 96 5.54 -7.50 2.71
C TYR A 96 5.52 -6.12 3.35
N LEU A 97 4.36 -5.72 3.88
CA LEU A 97 4.13 -4.41 4.47
C LEU A 97 4.18 -4.55 5.99
N GLY A 98 5.18 -3.93 6.62
CA GLY A 98 5.41 -4.08 8.06
C GLY A 98 6.06 -5.41 8.40
N TYR A 99 7.04 -5.82 7.59
CA TYR A 99 7.84 -7.04 7.82
C TYR A 99 8.64 -6.96 9.13
N ILE A 100 9.15 -5.76 9.43
CA ILE A 100 9.75 -5.32 10.69
C ILE A 100 9.30 -3.86 10.82
N GLY A 101 8.74 -3.37 11.92
CA GLY A 101 8.25 -1.99 12.07
C GLY A 101 6.98 -1.64 11.30
N ASN A 102 6.68 -0.35 11.26
CA ASN A 102 5.44 0.14 10.65
C ASN A 102 5.57 0.42 9.14
N ALA A 103 4.46 0.26 8.41
CA ALA A 103 4.36 0.53 6.98
C ALA A 103 3.06 1.26 6.61
N SER A 104 3.14 2.21 5.68
CA SER A 104 1.99 2.93 5.13
C SER A 104 2.08 3.01 3.61
N LEU A 105 1.13 2.35 2.94
CA LEU A 105 0.95 2.40 1.49
C LEU A 105 -0.29 3.24 1.17
N VAL A 106 -0.14 4.28 0.36
CA VAL A 106 -1.25 5.10 -0.15
C VAL A 106 -1.36 4.91 -1.66
N VAL A 107 -2.58 4.63 -2.15
CA VAL A 107 -2.87 4.48 -3.57
C VAL A 107 -4.02 5.40 -3.95
N SER A 108 -3.76 6.36 -4.83
CA SER A 108 -4.68 7.47 -5.11
C SER A 108 -4.67 7.90 -6.57
N ASN A 109 -5.71 8.65 -6.95
CA ASN A 109 -5.84 9.31 -8.24
C ASN A 109 -5.66 8.37 -9.44
N GLY A 110 -6.12 7.12 -9.32
CA GLY A 110 -5.99 6.10 -10.36
C GLY A 110 -4.62 5.43 -10.43
N GLY A 111 -3.74 5.61 -9.44
CA GLY A 111 -2.53 4.82 -9.30
C GLY A 111 -2.84 3.34 -9.02
N GLU A 112 -1.91 2.45 -9.37
CA GLU A 112 -2.11 1.00 -9.28
C GLU A 112 -0.95 0.30 -8.54
N VAL A 113 -1.30 -0.59 -7.62
CA VAL A 113 -0.39 -1.57 -7.04
C VAL A 113 -0.83 -2.94 -7.53
N ASN A 114 0.02 -3.60 -8.30
CA ASN A 114 -0.23 -4.93 -8.83
C ASN A 114 0.78 -5.91 -8.22
N VAL A 115 0.27 -6.82 -7.39
CA VAL A 115 1.03 -7.89 -6.76
C VAL A 115 0.57 -9.21 -7.36
N ARG A 116 1.50 -9.98 -7.92
CA ARG A 116 1.17 -11.24 -8.60
C ARG A 116 0.61 -12.28 -7.62
N ASN A 117 1.17 -12.35 -6.43
CA ASN A 117 0.79 -13.29 -5.38
C ASN A 117 0.08 -12.54 -4.25
N GLU A 118 0.56 -12.65 -3.01
CA GLU A 118 -0.08 -12.12 -1.81
C GLU A 118 0.58 -10.82 -1.35
N ILE A 119 -0.20 -9.99 -0.66
CA ILE A 119 0.30 -8.91 0.18
C ILE A 119 0.18 -9.35 1.63
N GLU A 120 1.30 -9.49 2.33
CA GLU A 120 1.31 -9.78 3.77
C GLU A 120 1.39 -8.47 4.57
N LEU A 121 0.43 -8.26 5.47
CA LEU A 121 0.31 -7.05 6.28
C LEU A 121 0.62 -7.35 7.75
N ALA A 122 1.53 -6.55 8.31
CA ALA A 122 1.92 -6.57 9.71
C ALA A 122 2.39 -7.96 10.16
N GLU A 123 3.52 -8.41 9.59
CA GLU A 123 3.99 -9.80 9.67
C GLU A 123 4.08 -10.36 11.10
N ARG A 124 4.46 -9.53 12.07
CA ARG A 124 4.73 -9.94 13.46
C ARG A 124 3.93 -9.11 14.45
N ALA A 125 3.68 -9.70 15.62
CA ALA A 125 3.10 -8.98 16.76
C ALA A 125 3.91 -7.71 17.08
N GLY A 126 3.21 -6.61 17.36
CA GLY A 126 3.80 -5.29 17.59
C GLY A 126 4.05 -4.45 16.33
N GLN A 127 3.94 -5.03 15.13
CA GLN A 127 4.08 -4.29 13.87
C GLN A 127 2.74 -3.74 13.40
N ASN A 128 2.75 -2.58 12.75
CA ASN A 128 1.54 -1.96 12.19
C ASN A 128 1.69 -1.76 10.68
N ALA A 129 0.68 -2.14 9.90
CA ALA A 129 0.70 -1.92 8.46
C ALA A 129 -0.65 -1.41 7.97
N THR A 130 -0.62 -0.29 7.24
CA THR A 130 -1.83 0.35 6.71
C THR A 130 -1.76 0.48 5.20
N ILE A 131 -2.84 0.08 4.54
CA ILE A 131 -3.11 0.41 3.14
C ILE A 131 -4.23 1.45 3.12
N THR A 132 -4.00 2.59 2.47
CA THR A 132 -5.00 3.64 2.30
C THR A 132 -5.35 3.80 0.82
N ILE A 133 -6.64 3.70 0.51
CA ILE A 133 -7.20 3.98 -0.82
C ILE A 133 -7.79 5.39 -0.82
N GLY A 134 -7.23 6.26 -1.66
CA GLY A 134 -7.56 7.69 -1.72
C GLY A 134 -6.64 8.55 -0.85
N GLY A 135 -7.22 9.49 -0.10
CA GLY A 135 -6.49 10.45 0.73
C GLY A 135 -6.12 9.90 2.11
N LEU A 136 -5.13 10.48 2.78
CA LEU A 136 -4.85 10.18 4.18
C LEU A 136 -5.96 10.73 5.11
N ASP A 137 -6.13 10.16 6.30
CA ASP A 137 -7.26 10.43 7.21
C ASP A 137 -7.48 11.90 7.56
N GLU A 138 -6.40 12.64 7.75
CA GLU A 138 -6.42 14.07 8.11
C GLU A 138 -6.37 14.99 6.89
N SER A 139 -6.51 14.43 5.70
CA SER A 139 -6.53 15.14 4.43
C SER A 139 -7.87 14.96 3.72
N ALA A 140 -8.16 15.85 2.77
CA ALA A 140 -9.33 15.70 1.93
C ALA A 140 -9.28 14.33 1.20
N PRO A 141 -10.43 13.67 1.00
CA PRO A 141 -10.48 12.47 0.18
C PRO A 141 -9.93 12.76 -1.22
N GLU A 142 -9.16 11.82 -1.76
CA GLU A 142 -8.67 11.85 -3.15
C GLU A 142 -9.45 10.83 -3.99
N ALA A 143 -9.33 10.87 -5.32
CA ALA A 143 -9.88 9.77 -6.13
C ALA A 143 -9.19 8.45 -5.73
N PRO A 144 -9.90 7.31 -5.74
CA PRO A 144 -9.29 6.04 -5.34
C PRO A 144 -8.17 5.64 -6.30
N GLY A 145 -7.19 4.91 -5.79
CA GLY A 145 -6.32 4.06 -6.58
C GLY A 145 -6.73 2.59 -6.43
N TYR A 146 -5.99 1.68 -7.08
CA TYR A 146 -6.33 0.26 -7.13
C TYR A 146 -5.21 -0.60 -6.54
N VAL A 147 -5.58 -1.56 -5.70
CA VAL A 147 -4.68 -2.57 -5.14
C VAL A 147 -5.16 -3.93 -5.61
N ASN A 148 -4.38 -4.54 -6.49
CA ASN A 148 -4.68 -5.83 -7.12
C ASN A 148 -3.69 -6.86 -6.59
N ALA A 149 -4.21 -7.92 -5.97
CA ALA A 149 -3.42 -9.06 -5.50
C ALA A 149 -4.27 -10.34 -5.58
N SER A 150 -3.64 -11.51 -5.46
CA SER A 150 -4.40 -12.74 -5.27
C SER A 150 -5.13 -12.75 -3.92
N GLU A 151 -4.51 -12.17 -2.88
CA GLU A 151 -5.09 -11.99 -1.55
C GLU A 151 -4.27 -10.94 -0.77
N ILE A 152 -4.94 -10.22 0.14
CA ILE A 152 -4.32 -9.44 1.21
C ILE A 152 -4.47 -10.23 2.50
N VAL A 153 -3.36 -10.60 3.13
CA VAL A 153 -3.34 -11.45 4.32
C VAL A 153 -2.88 -10.62 5.52
N PHE A 154 -3.78 -10.40 6.47
CA PHE A 154 -3.42 -9.88 7.78
C PHE A 154 -2.71 -10.96 8.60
N LYS A 155 -1.51 -10.63 9.10
CA LYS A 155 -0.65 -11.57 9.83
C LYS A 155 -0.80 -11.35 11.33
N SER A 156 0.28 -11.46 12.11
CA SER A 156 0.20 -11.46 13.59
C SER A 156 0.19 -10.07 14.22
N GLY A 157 0.50 -9.02 13.46
CA GLY A 157 0.50 -7.63 13.90
C GLY A 157 -0.84 -6.94 13.68
N THR A 158 -0.83 -5.61 13.76
CA THR A 158 -2.01 -4.77 13.54
C THR A 158 -2.07 -4.32 12.08
N GLY A 159 -2.91 -4.97 11.28
CA GLY A 159 -3.16 -4.57 9.91
C GLY A 159 -4.45 -3.76 9.77
N GLU A 160 -4.45 -2.75 8.91
CA GLU A 160 -5.64 -1.97 8.57
C GLU A 160 -5.70 -1.62 7.07
N ILE A 161 -6.90 -1.70 6.48
CA ILE A 161 -7.19 -1.11 5.17
C ILE A 161 -8.19 0.04 5.35
N ARG A 162 -7.85 1.20 4.79
CA ARG A 162 -8.60 2.44 4.96
C ARG A 162 -9.09 2.97 3.63
N PHE A 163 -10.35 3.38 3.60
CA PHE A 163 -11.02 3.94 2.42
C PHE A 163 -11.40 5.38 2.69
N ASN A 164 -10.70 6.31 2.05
CA ASN A 164 -10.97 7.74 2.17
C ASN A 164 -10.93 8.34 0.77
N HIS A 165 -11.96 8.07 -0.01
CA HIS A 165 -11.98 8.40 -1.43
C HIS A 165 -13.22 9.16 -1.85
N THR A 166 -13.14 9.82 -3.01
CA THR A 166 -14.25 10.64 -3.55
C THR A 166 -15.25 9.85 -4.39
N SER A 167 -14.97 8.58 -4.71
CA SER A 167 -15.86 7.75 -5.54
C SER A 167 -17.20 7.45 -4.86
N ASP A 168 -18.25 7.40 -5.68
CA ASP A 168 -19.63 7.02 -5.38
C ASP A 168 -19.95 5.55 -5.73
N ASN A 169 -18.98 4.79 -6.26
CA ASN A 169 -19.17 3.39 -6.65
C ASN A 169 -17.86 2.57 -6.73
N TYR A 170 -16.93 2.76 -5.78
CA TYR A 170 -15.62 2.10 -5.84
C TYR A 170 -15.72 0.60 -5.52
N ASP A 171 -15.37 -0.25 -6.48
CA ASP A 171 -15.29 -1.70 -6.30
C ASP A 171 -13.94 -2.13 -5.72
N PHE A 172 -13.95 -2.65 -4.50
CA PHE A 172 -12.79 -3.33 -3.92
C PHE A 172 -13.01 -4.86 -3.96
N SER A 173 -12.32 -5.53 -4.88
CA SER A 173 -12.52 -6.95 -5.18
C SER A 173 -11.39 -7.87 -4.72
N THR A 174 -10.24 -7.31 -4.30
CA THR A 174 -9.11 -8.08 -3.80
C THR A 174 -9.51 -8.84 -2.53
N PRO A 175 -9.40 -10.19 -2.50
CA PRO A 175 -9.75 -10.99 -1.34
C PRO A 175 -8.90 -10.63 -0.11
N ILE A 176 -9.50 -10.73 1.07
CA ILE A 176 -8.87 -10.40 2.35
C ILE A 176 -9.03 -11.58 3.31
N SER A 177 -7.98 -11.89 4.07
CA SER A 177 -8.05 -12.86 5.17
C SER A 177 -7.18 -12.47 6.36
N GLY A 178 -7.34 -13.22 7.45
CA GLY A 178 -6.67 -12.96 8.72
C GLY A 178 -7.42 -11.97 9.59
N MET A 179 -6.80 -11.61 10.71
CA MET A 179 -7.39 -10.68 11.68
C MET A 179 -6.85 -9.27 11.44
N GLY A 180 -7.71 -8.36 10.97
CA GLY A 180 -7.35 -6.96 10.72
C GLY A 180 -8.59 -6.08 10.53
N ASP A 181 -8.39 -4.77 10.53
CA ASP A 181 -9.48 -3.81 10.53
C ASP A 181 -9.71 -3.20 9.13
N LEU A 182 -10.98 -2.94 8.80
CA LEU A 182 -11.38 -2.09 7.68
C LEU A 182 -11.98 -0.81 8.22
N THR A 183 -11.54 0.33 7.69
CA THR A 183 -12.07 1.64 8.09
C THR A 183 -12.51 2.43 6.86
N PHE A 184 -13.80 2.73 6.77
CA PHE A 184 -14.42 3.51 5.71
C PHE A 184 -14.69 4.93 6.24
N ILE A 185 -14.11 5.94 5.60
CA ILE A 185 -14.09 7.32 6.09
C ILE A 185 -14.94 8.21 5.20
N ASN A 186 -14.68 8.15 3.89
CA ASN A 186 -15.40 8.89 2.86
C ASN A 186 -15.58 8.02 1.60
N GLY A 187 -16.68 8.29 0.89
CA GLY A 187 -16.99 7.65 -0.39
C GLY A 187 -17.87 6.41 -0.23
N THR A 188 -18.29 5.86 -1.38
CA THR A 188 -19.07 4.62 -1.44
C THR A 188 -18.19 3.48 -1.92
N THR A 189 -17.97 2.48 -1.07
CA THR A 189 -17.17 1.29 -1.40
C THR A 189 -18.07 0.07 -1.50
N ASN A 190 -17.94 -0.65 -2.60
CA ASN A 190 -18.52 -1.96 -2.82
C ASN A 190 -17.49 -3.02 -2.49
N LEU A 191 -17.69 -3.73 -1.38
CA LEU A 191 -16.81 -4.82 -0.99
C LEU A 191 -17.28 -6.10 -1.67
N THR A 192 -16.47 -6.60 -2.62
CA THR A 192 -16.86 -7.71 -3.52
C THR A 192 -15.94 -8.92 -3.45
N GLY A 193 -14.80 -8.82 -2.77
CA GLY A 193 -13.88 -9.95 -2.54
C GLY A 193 -14.51 -11.09 -1.71
N ASP A 194 -13.92 -12.29 -1.81
CA ASP A 194 -14.27 -13.43 -0.95
C ASP A 194 -13.48 -13.34 0.36
N ASN A 195 -14.10 -12.74 1.37
CA ASN A 195 -13.44 -12.43 2.66
C ASN A 195 -13.87 -13.40 3.77
N LYS A 196 -14.32 -14.63 3.46
CA LYS A 196 -14.76 -15.63 4.47
C LYS A 196 -13.79 -15.85 5.62
N LYS A 197 -12.49 -15.70 5.36
CA LYS A 197 -11.40 -15.95 6.30
C LYS A 197 -10.94 -14.68 7.02
N MET A 198 -11.62 -13.56 6.81
CA MET A 198 -11.35 -12.31 7.50
C MET A 198 -12.07 -12.28 8.86
N SER A 199 -11.42 -11.70 9.86
CA SER A 199 -12.03 -11.25 11.11
C SER A 199 -11.45 -9.90 11.53
N GLY A 200 -12.03 -9.25 12.54
CA GLY A 200 -11.59 -7.93 13.02
C GLY A 200 -12.76 -6.95 13.07
N LYS A 201 -12.46 -5.66 12.98
CA LYS A 201 -13.47 -4.59 13.01
C LYS A 201 -13.68 -3.96 11.63
N VAL A 202 -14.92 -3.59 11.36
CA VAL A 202 -15.36 -2.86 10.18
C VAL A 202 -15.95 -1.55 10.65
N ASN A 203 -15.14 -0.49 10.64
CA ASN A 203 -15.55 0.83 11.08
C ASN A 203 -16.13 1.62 9.90
N VAL A 204 -17.42 1.96 9.95
CA VAL A 204 -18.09 2.76 8.91
C VAL A 204 -18.34 4.18 9.42
N GLY A 205 -17.56 5.14 8.92
CA GLY A 205 -17.68 6.55 9.25
C GLY A 205 -18.87 7.22 8.57
N ALA A 206 -19.38 8.29 9.18
CA ALA A 206 -20.59 8.99 8.72
C ALA A 206 -20.49 9.60 7.30
N GLY A 207 -19.28 9.80 6.78
CA GLY A 207 -19.01 10.27 5.41
C GLY A 207 -18.96 9.16 4.36
N SER A 208 -19.18 7.91 4.75
CA SER A 208 -19.00 6.74 3.89
C SER A 208 -20.26 5.88 3.75
N ILE A 209 -20.32 5.14 2.67
CA ILE A 209 -21.30 4.07 2.44
C ILE A 209 -20.52 2.79 2.15
N LEU A 210 -20.76 1.74 2.92
CA LEU A 210 -20.24 0.40 2.67
C LEU A 210 -21.36 -0.47 2.10
N ASN A 211 -21.21 -0.90 0.85
CA ASN A 211 -22.08 -1.87 0.21
C ASN A 211 -21.47 -3.27 0.32
N VAL A 212 -22.17 -4.17 0.99
CA VAL A 212 -21.80 -5.59 1.14
C VAL A 212 -22.53 -6.38 0.07
N LEU A 213 -21.82 -6.76 -1.00
CA LEU A 213 -22.46 -7.32 -2.21
C LEU A 213 -22.45 -8.85 -2.27
N ASN A 214 -21.88 -9.53 -1.27
CA ASN A 214 -21.96 -10.98 -1.11
C ASN A 214 -21.88 -11.37 0.39
N ASP A 215 -22.40 -12.55 0.74
CA ASP A 215 -22.45 -13.04 2.14
C ASP A 215 -21.08 -13.20 2.80
N ASN A 216 -20.02 -13.25 2.00
CA ASN A 216 -18.65 -13.50 2.45
C ASN A 216 -17.84 -12.22 2.62
N ALA A 217 -18.37 -11.07 2.19
CA ALA A 217 -17.60 -9.85 2.06
C ALA A 217 -17.08 -9.32 3.41
N LEU A 218 -17.67 -9.74 4.54
CA LEU A 218 -17.20 -9.35 5.88
C LEU A 218 -16.58 -10.49 6.71
N GLY A 219 -16.64 -11.74 6.25
CA GLY A 219 -16.18 -12.89 7.04
C GLY A 219 -16.80 -12.93 8.45
N ASP A 220 -15.97 -13.17 9.46
CA ASP A 220 -16.33 -13.16 10.89
C ASP A 220 -16.13 -11.79 11.56
N SER A 221 -16.08 -10.71 10.77
CA SER A 221 -15.81 -9.36 11.29
C SER A 221 -17.00 -8.76 12.03
N SER A 222 -16.70 -7.93 13.03
CA SER A 222 -17.67 -7.08 13.74
C SER A 222 -17.80 -5.72 13.06
N VAL A 223 -19.03 -5.20 12.93
CA VAL A 223 -19.36 -3.88 12.36
C VAL A 223 -19.77 -2.93 13.47
#